data_AF-A0A8D2AK89-F1
#
_entry.id   AF-A0A8D2AK89-F1
#
_cell.length_a   1.000
_cell.length_b   1.000
_cell.length_c   1.000
_cell.angle_alpha   90.00
_cell.angle_beta   90.00
_cell.angle_gamma   90.00
#
_symmetry.space_group_name_H-M   'P 1'
#
loop_
_entity.id
_entity.type
_entity.pdbx_description
1 polymer ?
#
loop_
_entity_poly.entity_id
_entity_poly.type
_entity_poly.pdbx_seq_one_letter_code
_entity_poly.pdbx_strand_id
1 'polypeptide(L)' 'MTSGVTVNDKVIKDFNDMKVRKSSTQEIKKRKKAILFCLSNDKRQIIVEEAKQMPSGS' A
#
# COMPACT_ATOMS: atom_id res chain seq x y z
N MET A 1 19.67 -3.86 12.68
CA MET A 1 18.34 -3.34 12.31
C MET A 1 18.46 -1.82 12.15
N THR A 2 18.05 -1.25 11.03
CA THR A 2 18.00 0.22 10.90
C THR A 2 16.62 0.69 11.33
N SER A 3 16.52 1.33 12.48
CA SER A 3 15.28 1.92 13.00
C SER A 3 15.06 3.36 12.53
N GLY A 4 15.95 3.88 11.67
CA GLY A 4 15.95 5.29 11.23
C GLY A 4 15.04 5.59 10.04
N VAL A 5 14.23 4.63 9.60
CA VAL A 5 13.25 4.81 8.53
C VAL A 5 11.86 5.03 9.12
N THR A 6 11.20 6.11 8.72
CA THR A 6 9.80 6.37 9.11
C THR A 6 8.84 5.76 8.09
N VAL A 7 7.66 5.39 8.54
CA VAL A 7 6.60 4.88 7.65
C VAL A 7 5.67 6.04 7.35
N ASN A 8 5.39 6.28 6.07
CA ASN A 8 4.43 7.31 5.68
C ASN A 8 3.00 6.88 6.05
N ASP A 9 2.18 7.79 6.55
CA ASP A 9 0.79 7.51 6.96
C ASP A 9 -0.05 6.90 5.83
N LYS A 10 0.26 7.24 4.57
CA LYS A 10 -0.40 6.65 3.40
C LYS A 10 -0.19 5.14 3.31
N VAL A 11 1.00 4.64 3.67
CA VAL A 11 1.32 3.21 3.72
C VAL A 11 0.47 2.50 4.77
N ILE A 12 0.32 3.11 5.94
CA ILE A 12 -0.48 2.57 7.04
C ILE A 12 -1.96 2.48 6.64
N LYS A 13 -2.47 3.53 5.99
CA LYS A 13 -3.85 3.57 5.49
C LYS A 13 -4.11 2.49 4.44
N ASP A 14 -3.25 2.39 3.42
CA ASP A 14 -3.36 1.40 2.35
C ASP A 14 -3.27 -0.04 2.89
N PHE A 15 -2.41 -0.28 3.88
CA PHE A 15 -2.31 -1.58 4.54
C PHE A 15 -3.58 -1.93 5.32
N ASN A 16 -4.15 -0.98 6.05
CA ASN A 16 -5.42 -1.17 6.75
C ASN A 16 -6.57 -1.42 5.76
N ASP A 17 -6.62 -0.68 4.66
CA ASP A 17 -7.61 -0.90 3.60
C ASP A 17 -7.48 -2.28 2.93
N MET A 18 -6.26 -2.83 2.80
CA MET A 18 -6.05 -4.20 2.33
C MET A 18 -6.49 -5.27 3.33
N LYS A 19 -6.20 -5.05 4.62
CA LYS A 19 -6.48 -5.99 5.72
C LYS A 19 -7.98 -6.05 6.04
N VAL A 20 -8.68 -4.92 5.98
CA VAL A 20 -10.12 -4.84 6.27
C VAL A 20 -10.90 -5.44 5.09
N ARG A 21 -11.67 -6.50 5.37
CA ARG A 21 -12.51 -7.18 4.38
C ARG A 21 -13.74 -6.29 4.11
N LYS A 22 -13.68 -5.40 3.12
CA LYS A 22 -14.83 -4.58 2.70
C LYS A 22 -15.84 -5.46 1.95
N SER A 23 -17.08 -5.48 2.41
CA SER A 23 -18.16 -6.38 1.94
C SER A 23 -18.95 -5.83 0.75
N SER A 24 -18.75 -4.57 0.36
CA SER A 24 -19.49 -3.94 -0.73
C SER A 24 -18.98 -4.37 -2.11
N THR A 25 -19.89 -4.83 -2.98
CA THR A 25 -19.62 -5.31 -4.34
C THR A 25 -18.87 -4.28 -5.22
N GLN A 26 -19.07 -2.98 -4.98
CA GLN A 26 -18.35 -1.92 -5.71
C GLN A 26 -16.91 -1.71 -5.23
N GLU A 27 -16.64 -1.89 -3.93
CA GLU A 27 -15.31 -1.73 -3.34
C GLU A 27 -14.41 -2.95 -3.62
N ILE A 28 -15.00 -4.14 -3.77
CA ILE A 28 -14.27 -5.37 -4.13
C ILE A 28 -13.62 -5.24 -5.51
N LYS A 29 -14.28 -4.59 -6.48
CA LYS A 29 -13.73 -4.38 -7.84
C LYS A 29 -12.58 -3.37 -7.87
N LYS A 30 -12.49 -2.45 -6.91
CA LYS A 30 -11.40 -1.46 -6.79
C LYS A 30 -10.26 -1.94 -5.89
N ARG A 31 -10.33 -3.18 -5.40
CA ARG A 31 -9.34 -3.71 -4.48
C ARG A 31 -8.00 -3.84 -5.21
N LYS A 32 -6.91 -3.47 -4.54
CA LYS A 32 -5.56 -3.76 -5.03
C LYS A 32 -5.20 -5.16 -4.54
N LYS A 33 -4.83 -6.06 -5.47
CA LYS A 33 -4.45 -7.43 -5.12
C LYS A 33 -3.08 -7.46 -4.46
N ALA A 34 -2.19 -6.59 -4.94
CA ALA A 34 -0.89 -6.36 -4.35
C ALA A 34 -0.59 -4.85 -4.32
N ILE A 35 -0.03 -4.41 -3.20
CA ILE A 35 0.54 -3.07 -3.03
C ILE A 35 2.03 -3.28 -2.77
N LEU A 36 2.87 -2.56 -3.51
CA LEU A 36 4.31 -2.57 -3.32
C LEU A 36 4.73 -1.31 -2.58
N PHE A 37 5.69 -1.46 -1.68
CA PHE A 37 6.30 -0.36 -0.95
C PHE A 37 7.76 -0.26 -1.34
N CYS A 38 8.26 0.97 -1.41
CA CYS A 38 9.65 1.26 -1.70
C CYS A 38 10.19 2.30 -0.71
N LEU A 39 11.51 2.45 -0.67
CA LEU A 39 12.13 3.55 0.06
C LEU A 39 12.03 4.83 -0.78
N SER A 40 11.77 5.95 -0.12
CA SER A 40 11.91 7.28 -0.72
C SER A 40 13.33 7.49 -1.25
N ASN A 41 13.51 8.45 -2.17
CA ASN A 41 14.82 8.72 -2.78
C ASN A 41 15.91 9.04 -1.75
N ASP A 42 15.55 9.68 -0.64
CA ASP A 42 16.43 9.99 0.49
C ASP A 42 16.63 8.82 1.46
N LYS A 43 15.95 7.69 1.22
CA LYS A 43 15.99 6.43 2.00
C LYS A 43 15.58 6.59 3.46
N ARG A 44 14.85 7.66 3.80
CA ARG A 44 14.38 7.94 5.16
C ARG A 44 12.96 7.48 5.40
N GLN A 45 12.18 7.25 4.35
CA GLN A 45 10.77 6.90 4.48
C GLN A 45 10.40 5.67 3.64
N ILE A 46 9.47 4.87 4.16
CA ILE A 46 8.76 3.86 3.37
C ILE A 46 7.54 4.53 2.74
N ILE A 47 7.46 4.47 1.42
CA ILE A 47 6.39 5.06 0.61
C ILE A 47 5.74 3.99 -0.28
N VAL A 48 4.58 4.33 -0.84
CA VAL A 48 3.84 3.45 -1.75
C VAL A 48 4.41 3.57 -3.15
N GLU A 49 4.78 2.44 -3.76
CA GLU A 49 5.19 2.38 -5.16
C GLU A 49 3.94 2.42 -6.04
N GLU A 50 3.66 3.55 -6.68
CA GLU A 50 2.47 3.71 -7.52
C GLU A 50 2.60 3.03 -8.88
N ALA A 51 3.81 2.95 -9.44
CA ALA A 51 4.04 2.40 -10.78
C ALA A 51 3.84 0.88 -10.87
N LYS A 52 3.81 0.17 -9.74
CA LYS A 52 3.88 -1.29 -9.70
C LYS A 52 2.73 -1.95 -8.95
N GLN A 53 1.60 -1.25 -8.81
CA GLN A 53 0.42 -1.78 -8.15
C GLN A 53 -0.35 -2.72 -9.07
N MET A 54 -0.75 -3.89 -8.55
CA MET A 54 -1.60 -4.81 -9.31
C MET A 54 -3.07 -4.62 -8.92
N PRO A 55 -3.93 -4.16 -9.84
CA PRO A 55 -5.36 -4.12 -9.60
C PRO A 55 -5.91 -5.55 -9.43
N SER A 56 -6.95 -5.74 -8.60
CA SER A 56 -7.63 -7.02 -8.51
C SER A 56 -8.59 -7.18 -9.69
N GLY A 57 -8.18 -7.92 -10.71
CA GLY A 57 -9.07 -8.35 -11.79
C GLY A 57 -8.39 -8.32 -13.16
N SER A 58 -8.18 -9.50 -13.71
CA SER A 58 -8.36 -9.75 -15.14
C SER A 58 -9.72 -10.41 -15.29
#